data_AF-A0A7C4VQZ5-F1
#
_entry.id   AF-A0A7C4VQZ5-F1
#
_cell.length_a   1.000
_cell.length_b   1.000
_cell.length_c   1.000
_cell.angle_alpha   90.00
_cell.angle_beta   90.00
_cell.angle_gamma   90.00
#
_symmetry.space_group_name_H-M   'P 1'
#
loop_
_entity.id
_entity.type
_entity.pdbx_description
1 polymer ?
#
loop_
_entity_poly.entity_id
_entity_poly.type
_entity_poly.pdbx_seq_one_letter_code
_entity_poly.pdbx_strand_id
1 'polypeptide(L)'
;MPRVAATATASIVLLELKSSWEKDSLLQVLEYRIRNLLKFHLPITSCILLLKPCSDATDCYEDHEVRFQIRLLRVYEFDAREIVQRGLTCMMPFVPLMRHGRELLYKAEEMIYHSSMNRRDRADMLTSMAILSGLISDSLPIEIIRRRRDIMIESAAYDIIKREGYEEGMEKGLEKGLERAIRKMFLKGVAPSEIARLLELDPAMVQEICMADDNGRKG
;
A
#
# COMPACT_ATOMS: atom_id res chain seq x y z
N MET A 1 43.37 15.12 16.88
CA MET A 1 43.43 15.10 15.40
C MET A 1 42.32 16.00 14.87
N PRO A 2 42.60 16.98 13.99
CA PRO A 2 41.59 17.88 13.48
C PRO A 2 40.67 17.11 12.52
N ARG A 3 39.36 17.16 12.81
CA ARG A 3 38.30 16.62 11.97
C ARG A 3 38.21 17.54 10.75
N VAL A 4 38.67 17.04 9.59
CA VAL A 4 38.48 17.74 8.31
C VAL A 4 36.99 18.01 8.16
N ALA A 5 36.62 19.29 8.11
CA ALA A 5 35.27 19.72 7.83
C ALA A 5 34.95 19.29 6.39
N ALA A 6 34.20 18.20 6.24
CA ALA A 6 33.61 17.85 4.96
C ALA A 6 32.61 18.95 4.61
N THR A 7 32.95 19.78 3.63
CA THR A 7 31.99 20.64 2.94
C THR A 7 30.92 19.72 2.35
N ALA A 8 29.74 19.72 2.95
CA ALA A 8 28.63 18.90 2.46
C ALA A 8 28.18 19.46 1.10
N THR A 9 28.65 18.84 0.02
CA THR A 9 28.15 19.09 -1.32
C THR A 9 26.73 18.53 -1.44
N ALA A 10 25.80 19.33 -1.97
CA ALA A 10 24.43 18.89 -2.20
C ALA A 10 24.42 17.65 -3.12
N SER A 11 23.57 16.68 -2.80
CA SER A 11 23.42 15.44 -3.57
C SER A 11 21.97 14.97 -3.57
N ILE A 12 21.63 14.12 -4.53
CA ILE A 12 20.29 13.53 -4.67
C ILE A 12 20.38 12.04 -4.32
N VAL A 13 19.42 11.57 -3.52
CA VAL A 13 19.19 10.14 -3.33
C VAL A 13 17.94 9.76 -4.09
N LEU A 14 18.11 8.97 -5.15
CA LEU A 14 17.00 8.36 -5.88
C LEU A 14 16.64 7.07 -5.16
N LEU A 15 15.55 7.09 -4.39
CA LEU A 15 15.09 5.99 -3.57
C LEU A 15 13.83 5.37 -4.18
N GLU A 16 13.87 4.07 -4.45
CA GLU A 16 12.70 3.33 -4.91
C GLU A 16 12.38 2.20 -3.93
N LEU A 17 11.09 2.02 -3.62
CA LEU A 17 10.60 0.92 -2.78
C LEU A 17 9.90 -0.09 -3.69
N LYS A 18 10.36 -1.34 -3.68
CA LYS A 18 9.79 -2.42 -4.49
C LYS A 18 9.35 -3.60 -3.62
N SER A 19 8.09 -4.02 -3.78
CA SER A 19 7.56 -5.25 -3.17
C SER A 19 7.82 -6.49 -4.03
N SER A 20 8.00 -6.31 -5.34
CA SER A 20 8.37 -7.35 -6.31
C SER A 20 9.47 -6.85 -7.23
N TRP A 21 10.31 -7.77 -7.71
CA TRP A 21 11.34 -7.45 -8.69
C TRP A 21 10.79 -7.62 -10.11
N GLU A 22 11.04 -6.63 -10.95
CA GLU A 22 10.70 -6.64 -12.38
C GLU A 22 11.98 -6.69 -13.22
N LYS A 23 11.92 -7.30 -14.40
CA LYS A 23 13.07 -7.43 -15.31
C LYS A 23 13.74 -6.08 -15.62
N ASP A 24 12.94 -5.03 -15.78
CA ASP A 24 13.41 -3.71 -16.19
C ASP A 24 13.66 -2.77 -15.01
N SER A 25 13.65 -3.28 -13.76
CA SER A 25 13.77 -2.46 -12.54
C SER A 25 14.99 -1.53 -12.56
N LEU A 26 16.14 -2.03 -13.00
CA LEU A 26 17.38 -1.24 -13.04
C LEU A 26 17.40 -0.22 -14.19
N LEU A 27 16.76 -0.54 -15.31
CA LEU A 27 16.63 0.38 -16.45
C LEU A 27 15.71 1.56 -16.10
N GLN A 28 14.61 1.33 -15.39
CA GLN A 28 13.73 2.38 -14.87
C GLN A 28 14.51 3.35 -13.95
N VAL A 29 15.30 2.81 -13.02
CA VAL A 29 16.14 3.61 -12.12
C VAL A 29 17.23 4.38 -12.89
N LEU A 30 17.84 3.75 -13.90
CA LEU A 30 18.82 4.41 -14.76
C LEU A 30 18.19 5.58 -15.52
N GLU A 31 16.99 5.40 -16.07
CA GLU A 31 16.24 6.45 -16.75
C GLU A 31 15.99 7.65 -15.83
N TYR A 32 15.47 7.42 -14.63
CA TYR A 32 15.25 8.48 -13.64
C TYR A 32 16.55 9.15 -13.23
N ARG A 33 17.62 8.37 -13.04
CA ARG A 33 18.94 8.90 -12.71
C ARG A 33 19.41 9.86 -13.80
N ILE A 34 19.37 9.47 -15.07
CA ILE A 34 19.82 10.30 -16.20
C ILE A 34 19.00 11.60 -16.27
N ARG A 35 17.66 11.50 -16.18
CA ARG A 35 16.78 12.67 -16.17
C ARG A 35 17.15 13.66 -15.05
N ASN A 36 17.41 13.15 -13.84
CA ASN A 36 17.77 14.00 -12.70
C ASN A 36 19.20 14.55 -12.81
N LEU A 37 20.15 13.79 -13.37
CA LEU A 37 21.51 14.27 -13.62
C LEU A 37 21.49 15.46 -14.59
N LEU A 38 20.76 15.34 -15.69
CA LEU A 38 20.63 16.42 -16.68
C LEU A 38 19.89 17.65 -16.13
N LYS A 39 18.92 17.44 -15.26
CA LYS A 39 18.13 18.54 -14.68
C LYS A 39 18.90 19.31 -13.61
N PHE A 40 19.53 18.60 -12.68
CA PHE A 40 20.05 19.19 -11.45
C PHE A 40 21.57 19.33 -11.44
N HIS A 41 22.29 18.59 -12.28
CA HIS A 41 23.76 18.62 -12.31
C HIS A 41 24.40 18.34 -10.93
N LEU A 42 23.72 17.54 -10.10
CA LEU A 42 24.19 17.13 -8.78
C LEU A 42 24.58 15.65 -8.78
N PRO A 43 25.52 15.22 -7.90
CA PRO A 43 25.78 13.81 -7.66
C PRO A 43 24.50 13.09 -7.23
N ILE A 44 24.24 11.92 -7.84
CA ILE A 44 23.08 11.09 -7.52
C ILE A 44 23.54 9.74 -6.97
N THR A 45 22.92 9.29 -5.87
CA THR A 45 23.00 7.91 -5.38
C THR A 45 21.67 7.22 -5.67
N SER A 46 21.71 6.12 -6.43
CA SER A 46 20.53 5.33 -6.76
C SER A 46 20.40 4.15 -5.80
N CYS A 47 19.22 3.96 -5.22
CA CYS A 47 18.95 2.97 -4.19
C CYS A 47 17.57 2.32 -4.39
N ILE A 48 17.53 0.99 -4.31
CA ILE A 48 16.27 0.22 -4.24
C ILE A 48 16.17 -0.42 -2.85
N LEU A 49 15.06 -0.22 -2.17
CA LEU A 49 14.64 -1.01 -1.01
C LEU A 49 13.71 -2.12 -1.49
N LEU A 50 14.21 -3.36 -1.49
CA LEU A 50 13.44 -4.53 -1.84
C LEU A 50 12.81 -5.12 -0.58
N LEU A 51 11.47 -5.14 -0.54
CA LEU A 51 10.69 -5.45 0.65
C LEU A 51 10.48 -6.96 0.86
N LYS A 52 10.46 -7.76 -0.22
CA LYS A 52 10.21 -9.21 -0.17
C LYS A 52 11.33 -10.01 -0.84
N PRO A 53 11.57 -11.27 -0.40
CA PRO A 53 12.52 -12.16 -1.03
C PRO A 53 12.32 -12.30 -2.55
N CYS A 54 13.40 -12.19 -3.30
CA CYS A 54 13.44 -12.44 -4.74
C CYS A 54 14.85 -12.86 -5.17
N SER A 55 14.96 -14.04 -5.80
CA SER A 55 16.24 -14.59 -6.28
C SER A 55 16.84 -13.79 -7.43
N ASP A 56 15.99 -13.16 -8.23
CA ASP A 56 16.39 -12.53 -9.49
C ASP A 56 16.86 -11.08 -9.28
N ALA A 57 16.76 -10.58 -8.04
CA ALA A 57 17.11 -9.22 -7.69
C ALA A 57 18.64 -9.02 -7.69
N THR A 58 19.10 -8.17 -8.61
CA THR A 58 20.51 -7.80 -8.82
C THR A 58 20.71 -6.29 -8.62
N ASP A 59 21.91 -5.88 -8.22
CA ASP A 59 22.30 -4.49 -8.03
C ASP A 59 23.02 -3.89 -9.25
N CYS A 60 23.25 -4.70 -10.30
CA CYS A 60 24.00 -4.30 -11.49
C CYS A 60 23.22 -4.66 -12.76
N TYR A 61 23.05 -3.65 -13.62
CA TYR A 61 22.65 -3.81 -15.01
C TYR A 61 23.90 -3.67 -15.88
N GLU A 62 24.06 -4.56 -16.85
CA GLU A 62 25.20 -4.55 -17.76
C GLU A 62 24.78 -5.02 -19.14
N ASP A 63 25.10 -4.22 -20.16
CA ASP A 63 25.02 -4.57 -21.57
C ASP A 63 26.36 -4.23 -22.28
N HIS A 64 26.37 -4.29 -23.61
CA HIS A 64 27.57 -4.02 -24.41
C HIS A 64 28.15 -2.59 -24.30
N GLU A 65 27.38 -1.62 -23.84
CA GLU A 65 27.76 -0.20 -23.76
C GLU A 65 27.67 0.35 -22.33
N VAL A 66 26.67 -0.09 -21.57
CA VAL A 66 26.34 0.48 -20.26
C VAL A 66 26.55 -0.53 -19.15
N ARG A 67 27.32 -0.13 -18.13
CA ARG A 67 27.32 -0.77 -16.82
C ARG A 67 26.79 0.20 -15.77
N PHE A 68 25.73 -0.19 -15.08
CA PHE A 68 25.04 0.63 -14.10
C PHE A 68 24.83 -0.15 -12.80
N GLN A 69 25.46 0.32 -11.72
CA GLN A 69 25.35 -0.28 -10.40
C GLN A 69 24.61 0.64 -9.42
N ILE A 70 23.79 0.04 -8.56
CA ILE A 70 22.99 0.73 -7.54
C ILE A 70 23.25 0.18 -6.14
N ARG A 71 22.69 0.84 -5.12
CA ARG A 71 22.57 0.26 -3.78
C ARG A 71 21.28 -0.54 -3.68
N LEU A 72 21.37 -1.87 -3.69
CA LEU A 72 20.23 -2.73 -3.44
C LEU A 72 20.17 -3.12 -1.96
N LEU A 73 19.16 -2.62 -1.24
CA LEU A 73 18.90 -2.93 0.15
C LEU A 73 17.76 -3.94 0.25
N ARG A 74 18.07 -5.18 0.59
CA ARG A 74 17.09 -6.24 0.81
C ARG A 74 16.59 -6.19 2.26
N VAL A 75 15.45 -5.56 2.48
CA VAL A 75 14.90 -5.32 3.83
C VAL A 75 14.71 -6.64 4.59
N TYR A 76 14.31 -7.68 3.89
CA TYR A 76 14.10 -9.02 4.45
C TYR A 76 15.38 -9.72 4.92
N GLU A 77 16.56 -9.21 4.57
CA GLU A 77 17.84 -9.75 5.04
C GLU A 77 18.31 -9.08 6.34
N PHE A 78 17.76 -7.91 6.69
CA PHE A 78 18.13 -7.20 7.90
C PHE A 78 17.71 -7.98 9.14
N ASP A 79 18.50 -7.87 10.20
CA ASP A 79 18.16 -8.43 11.52
C ASP A 79 17.37 -7.39 12.33
N ALA A 80 16.11 -7.70 12.61
CA ALA A 80 15.24 -6.83 13.39
C ALA A 80 15.81 -6.54 14.79
N ARG A 81 16.57 -7.48 15.37
CA ARG A 81 17.15 -7.33 16.71
C ARG A 81 18.15 -6.18 16.74
N GLU A 82 18.98 -6.06 15.72
CA GLU A 82 19.95 -4.96 15.61
C GLU A 82 19.25 -3.62 15.46
N ILE A 83 18.25 -3.55 14.57
CA ILE A 83 17.49 -2.32 14.29
C ILE A 83 16.76 -1.82 15.54
N VAL A 84 16.08 -2.74 16.24
CA VAL A 84 15.37 -2.46 17.49
C VAL A 84 16.33 -2.08 18.61
N GLN A 85 17.46 -2.78 18.76
CA GLN A 85 18.47 -2.47 19.77
C GLN A 85 19.08 -1.09 19.57
N ARG A 86 19.35 -0.70 18.32
CA ARG A 86 19.92 0.59 17.97
C ARG A 86 18.93 1.75 18.07
N GLY A 87 17.64 1.49 18.27
CA GLY A 87 16.64 2.53 18.41
C GLY A 87 16.36 3.30 17.12
N LEU A 88 16.52 2.67 15.95
CA LEU A 88 16.32 3.33 14.65
C LEU A 88 14.83 3.47 14.34
N THR A 89 14.17 4.45 14.97
CA THR A 89 12.70 4.60 14.94
C THR A 89 12.12 4.58 13.52
N CYS A 90 12.73 5.27 12.56
CA CYS A 90 12.27 5.29 11.16
C CYS A 90 12.24 3.92 10.47
N MET A 91 12.98 2.94 10.99
CA MET A 91 13.01 1.57 10.47
C MET A 91 11.97 0.66 11.12
N MET A 92 11.33 1.08 12.21
CA MET A 92 10.34 0.27 12.92
C MET A 92 9.21 -0.22 12.00
N PRO A 93 8.63 0.59 11.08
CA PRO A 93 7.59 0.10 10.18
C PRO A 93 8.00 -1.09 9.29
N PHE A 94 9.30 -1.24 9.03
CA PHE A 94 9.84 -2.33 8.22
C PHE A 94 10.18 -3.58 9.04
N VAL A 95 10.21 -3.50 10.38
CA VAL A 95 10.55 -4.63 11.27
C VAL A 95 9.78 -5.91 10.93
N PRO A 96 8.47 -5.90 10.63
CA PRO A 96 7.75 -7.12 10.30
C PRO A 96 8.38 -7.90 9.13
N LEU A 97 9.00 -7.19 8.17
CA LEU A 97 9.59 -7.77 6.96
C LEU A 97 10.98 -8.38 7.19
N MET A 98 11.65 -8.03 8.28
CA MET A 98 13.04 -8.39 8.58
C MET A 98 13.16 -9.80 9.17
N ARG A 99 14.39 -10.35 9.18
CA ARG A 99 14.70 -11.55 9.97
C ARG A 99 14.44 -11.29 11.45
N HIS A 100 13.81 -12.25 12.12
CA HIS A 100 13.36 -12.11 13.52
C HIS A 100 12.35 -10.97 13.75
N GLY A 101 11.78 -10.41 12.68
CA GLY A 101 10.84 -9.29 12.72
C GLY A 101 9.55 -9.60 13.46
N ARG A 102 8.98 -10.78 13.19
CA ARG A 102 7.73 -11.23 13.83
C ARG A 102 7.83 -11.33 15.35
N GLU A 103 8.97 -11.78 15.87
CA GLU A 103 9.23 -11.88 17.31
C GLU A 103 9.29 -10.50 17.98
N LEU A 104 9.66 -9.46 17.22
CA LEU A 104 9.86 -8.10 17.70
C LEU A 104 8.74 -7.13 17.31
N LEU A 105 7.65 -7.63 16.73
CA LEU A 105 6.54 -6.81 16.22
C LEU A 105 6.03 -5.83 17.28
N TYR A 106 5.61 -6.34 18.44
CA TYR A 106 5.05 -5.48 19.50
C TYR A 106 6.10 -4.52 20.06
N LYS A 107 7.37 -4.92 20.13
CA LYS A 107 8.42 -4.03 20.61
C LYS A 107 8.63 -2.87 19.64
N ALA A 108 8.63 -3.13 18.34
CA ALA A 108 8.73 -2.09 17.33
C ALA A 108 7.50 -1.16 17.33
N GLU A 109 6.30 -1.73 17.48
CA GLU A 109 5.05 -0.99 17.64
C GLU A 109 5.08 -0.05 18.87
N GLU A 110 5.49 -0.55 20.03
CA GLU A 110 5.65 0.25 21.26
C GLU A 110 6.68 1.37 21.09
N MET A 111 7.80 1.08 20.40
CA MET A 111 8.82 2.10 20.12
C MET A 111 8.29 3.24 19.25
N ILE A 112 7.42 2.95 18.28
CA ILE A 112 6.75 4.00 17.50
C ILE A 112 5.78 4.77 18.41
N TYR A 113 4.94 4.05 19.15
CA TYR A 113 3.88 4.64 19.98
C TYR A 113 4.41 5.58 21.07
N HIS A 114 5.53 5.23 21.70
CA HIS A 114 6.16 6.02 22.76
C HIS A 114 7.27 6.96 22.27
N SER A 115 7.48 7.07 20.96
CA SER A 115 8.50 7.97 20.40
C SER A 115 8.18 9.45 20.65
N SER A 116 9.22 10.28 20.56
CA SER A 116 9.14 11.73 20.68
C SER A 116 8.52 12.44 19.47
N MET A 117 8.11 11.70 18.43
CA MET A 117 7.47 12.28 17.25
C MET A 117 6.12 12.92 17.60
N ASN A 118 5.61 13.78 16.72
CA ASN A 118 4.24 14.27 16.91
C ASN A 118 3.24 13.10 16.74
N ARG A 119 2.01 13.30 17.21
CA ARG A 119 1.00 12.24 17.22
C ARG A 119 0.61 11.74 15.82
N ARG A 120 0.61 12.62 14.81
CA ARG A 120 0.31 12.29 13.43
C ARG A 120 1.40 11.43 12.79
N ASP A 121 2.66 11.79 12.99
CA ASP A 121 3.80 11.01 12.47
C ASP A 121 3.81 9.59 13.07
N ARG A 122 3.48 9.46 14.37
CA ARG A 122 3.30 8.14 15.00
C ARG A 122 2.16 7.36 14.36
N ALA A 123 1.03 7.99 14.11
CA ALA A 123 -0.12 7.37 13.45
C ALA A 123 0.25 6.88 12.04
N ASP A 124 0.94 7.70 11.25
CA ASP A 124 1.40 7.35 9.90
C ASP A 124 2.42 6.21 9.92
N MET A 125 3.33 6.18 10.89
CA MET A 125 4.30 5.08 11.03
C MET A 125 3.66 3.75 11.44
N LEU A 126 2.69 3.77 12.35
CA LEU A 126 1.93 2.55 12.71
C LEU A 126 1.05 2.08 11.55
N THR A 127 0.46 3.01 10.81
CA THR A 127 -0.31 2.68 9.60
C THR A 127 0.58 2.09 8.52
N SER A 128 1.77 2.66 8.31
CA SER A 128 2.78 2.11 7.41
C SER A 128 3.22 0.72 7.85
N MET A 129 3.45 0.49 9.15
CA MET A 129 3.78 -0.83 9.69
C MET A 129 2.68 -1.85 9.40
N ALA A 130 1.41 -1.48 9.61
CA ALA A 130 0.27 -2.34 9.32
C ALA A 130 0.22 -2.70 7.83
N ILE A 131 0.33 -1.72 6.93
CA ILE A 131 0.35 -1.94 5.47
C ILE A 131 1.50 -2.86 5.06
N LEU A 132 2.72 -2.56 5.52
CA LEU A 132 3.92 -3.34 5.18
C LEU A 132 3.83 -4.77 5.72
N SER A 133 3.30 -4.97 6.93
CA SER A 133 3.11 -6.31 7.49
C SER A 133 2.16 -7.19 6.65
N GLY A 134 1.24 -6.56 5.91
CA GLY A 134 0.33 -7.24 4.97
C GLY A 134 1.04 -7.88 3.79
N LEU A 135 2.26 -7.46 3.46
CA LEU A 135 3.06 -8.06 2.38
C LEU A 135 3.50 -9.50 2.67
N ILE A 136 3.47 -9.91 3.95
CA ILE A 136 3.95 -11.21 4.44
C ILE A 136 2.92 -11.98 5.28
N SER A 137 1.82 -11.34 5.72
CA SER A 137 0.80 -11.99 6.57
C SER A 137 -0.51 -11.22 6.54
N ASP A 138 -1.62 -11.93 6.37
CA ASP A 138 -2.97 -11.35 6.44
C ASP A 138 -3.41 -11.02 7.88
N SER A 139 -2.77 -11.64 8.88
CA SER A 139 -3.16 -11.50 10.29
C SER A 139 -2.48 -10.36 11.03
N LEU A 140 -1.23 -10.03 10.66
CA LEU A 140 -0.45 -8.99 11.34
C LEU A 140 -1.05 -7.57 11.20
N PRO A 141 -1.55 -7.15 10.02
CA PRO A 141 -2.19 -5.85 9.88
C PRO A 141 -3.38 -5.70 10.83
N ILE A 142 -4.22 -6.74 10.91
CA ILE A 142 -5.41 -6.77 11.77
C ILE A 142 -5.01 -6.61 13.24
N GLU A 143 -3.93 -7.28 13.65
CA GLU A 143 -3.43 -7.21 15.01
C GLU A 143 -2.95 -5.80 15.38
N ILE A 144 -2.10 -5.20 14.54
CA ILE A 144 -1.55 -3.85 14.74
C ILE A 144 -2.71 -2.83 14.78
N ILE A 145 -3.62 -2.90 13.81
CA ILE A 145 -4.79 -2.01 13.73
C ILE A 145 -5.64 -2.13 14.99
N ARG A 146 -5.92 -3.35 15.48
CA ARG A 146 -6.73 -3.54 16.70
C ARG A 146 -6.08 -2.91 17.93
N ARG A 147 -4.76 -3.03 18.07
CA ARG A 147 -4.02 -2.50 19.22
C ARG A 147 -3.86 -0.98 19.19
N ARG A 148 -3.71 -0.39 18.00
CA ARG A 148 -3.31 1.02 17.81
C ARG A 148 -4.34 1.90 17.13
N ARG A 149 -5.57 1.41 17.02
CA ARG A 149 -6.69 2.15 16.43
C ARG A 149 -6.87 3.52 17.06
N ASP A 150 -6.62 3.64 18.36
CA ASP A 150 -6.75 4.87 19.14
C ASP A 150 -5.92 6.05 18.59
N ILE A 151 -4.82 5.77 17.87
CA ILE A 151 -4.01 6.81 17.22
C ILE A 151 -4.03 6.72 15.70
N MET A 152 -4.14 5.52 15.13
CA MET A 152 -4.11 5.32 13.67
C MET A 152 -5.27 6.00 12.94
N ILE A 153 -6.39 6.28 13.62
CA ILE A 153 -7.51 7.05 13.07
C ILE A 153 -7.14 8.48 12.65
N GLU A 154 -5.99 9.00 13.09
CA GLU A 154 -5.47 10.32 12.72
C GLU A 154 -4.55 10.29 11.49
N SER A 155 -4.24 9.09 10.97
CA SER A 155 -3.42 8.94 9.75
C SER A 155 -4.20 9.36 8.52
N ALA A 156 -3.53 10.03 7.59
CA ALA A 156 -4.12 10.39 6.30
C ALA A 156 -4.60 9.16 5.51
N ALA A 157 -3.89 8.02 5.64
CA ALA A 157 -4.29 6.78 4.98
C ALA A 157 -5.62 6.23 5.52
N TYR A 158 -5.89 6.40 6.82
CA TYR A 158 -7.18 6.01 7.40
C TYR A 158 -8.33 6.84 6.82
N ASP A 159 -8.15 8.15 6.67
CA ASP A 159 -9.16 9.04 6.09
C ASP A 159 -9.50 8.66 4.64
N ILE A 160 -8.48 8.29 3.85
CA ILE A 160 -8.65 7.84 2.46
C ILE A 160 -9.46 6.53 2.43
N ILE A 161 -9.00 5.50 3.14
CA ILE A 161 -9.66 4.18 3.17
C ILE A 161 -11.10 4.30 3.68
N LYS A 162 -11.33 5.13 4.70
CA LYS A 162 -12.68 5.37 5.24
C LYS A 162 -13.59 6.04 4.21
N ARG A 163 -13.07 7.00 3.44
CA ARG A 163 -13.83 7.70 2.39
C ARG A 163 -14.18 6.74 1.25
N GLU A 164 -13.20 6.03 0.73
CA GLU A 164 -13.40 5.01 -0.33
C GLU A 164 -14.44 3.98 0.11
N GLY A 165 -14.31 3.44 1.33
CA GLY A 165 -15.28 2.48 1.86
C GLY A 165 -16.69 3.06 2.05
N TYR A 166 -16.81 4.36 2.35
CA TYR A 166 -18.10 5.04 2.43
C TYR A 166 -18.72 5.23 1.04
N GLU A 167 -17.93 5.66 0.05
CA GLU A 167 -18.37 5.85 -1.33
C GLU A 167 -18.81 4.52 -1.96
N GLU A 168 -18.00 3.47 -1.85
CA GLU A 168 -18.38 2.12 -2.28
C GLU A 168 -19.63 1.60 -1.57
N GLY A 169 -19.73 1.85 -0.25
CA GLY A 169 -20.88 1.44 0.56
C GLY A 169 -22.17 2.13 0.13
N MET A 170 -22.09 3.40 -0.23
CA MET A 170 -23.21 4.19 -0.75
C MET A 170 -23.64 3.69 -2.14
N GLU A 171 -22.68 3.45 -3.04
CA GLU A 171 -22.94 2.91 -4.38
C GLU A 171 -23.63 1.54 -4.31
N LYS A 172 -23.03 0.58 -3.58
CA LYS A 172 -23.62 -0.75 -3.34
C LYS A 172 -24.97 -0.68 -2.64
N GLY A 173 -25.18 0.31 -1.78
CA GLY A 173 -26.45 0.56 -1.10
C GLY A 173 -27.54 1.03 -2.05
N LEU A 174 -27.20 1.94 -2.96
CA LEU A 174 -28.11 2.46 -3.97
C LEU A 174 -28.50 1.37 -4.99
N GLU A 175 -27.52 0.61 -5.48
CA GLU A 175 -27.72 -0.52 -6.39
C GLU A 175 -28.68 -1.56 -5.78
N LYS A 176 -28.40 -2.03 -4.56
CA LYS A 176 -29.29 -2.97 -3.84
C LYS A 176 -30.67 -2.37 -3.56
N GLY A 177 -30.76 -1.07 -3.32
CA GLY A 177 -32.02 -0.37 -3.15
C GLY A 177 -32.86 -0.38 -4.43
N LEU A 178 -32.22 -0.11 -5.57
CA LEU A 178 -32.83 -0.12 -6.89
C LEU A 178 -33.30 -1.53 -7.27
N GLU A 179 -32.46 -2.55 -7.10
CA GLU A 179 -32.84 -3.95 -7.34
C GLU A 179 -34.06 -4.35 -6.50
N ARG A 180 -34.06 -4.02 -5.20
CA ARG A 180 -35.20 -4.31 -4.31
C ARG A 180 -36.46 -3.59 -4.77
N ALA A 181 -36.35 -2.35 -5.25
CA ALA A 181 -37.50 -1.60 -5.78
C ALA A 181 -38.07 -2.26 -7.05
N ILE A 182 -37.20 -2.65 -7.99
CA ILE A 182 -37.56 -3.39 -9.20
C ILE A 182 -38.30 -4.68 -8.84
N ARG A 183 -37.69 -5.52 -7.99
CA ARG A 183 -38.28 -6.80 -7.56
C ARG A 183 -39.64 -6.59 -6.90
N LYS A 184 -39.77 -5.59 -6.01
CA LYS A 184 -41.03 -5.31 -5.31
C LYS A 184 -42.13 -4.83 -6.26
N MET A 185 -41.81 -4.05 -7.29
CA MET A 185 -42.77 -3.63 -8.31
C MET A 185 -43.18 -4.80 -9.20
N PHE A 186 -42.22 -5.63 -9.60
CA PHE A 186 -42.49 -6.83 -10.38
C PHE A 186 -43.40 -7.82 -9.62
N LEU A 187 -43.12 -8.07 -8.34
CA LEU A 187 -43.96 -8.90 -7.47
C LEU A 187 -45.38 -8.35 -7.28
N LYS A 188 -45.57 -7.04 -7.42
CA LYS A 188 -46.89 -6.39 -7.40
C LYS A 188 -47.61 -6.43 -8.75
N GLY A 189 -47.03 -7.10 -9.75
CA GLY A 189 -47.63 -7.28 -11.07
C GLY A 189 -47.33 -6.17 -12.07
N VAL A 190 -46.39 -5.25 -11.77
CA VAL A 190 -45.96 -4.24 -12.74
C VAL A 190 -45.06 -4.90 -13.78
N ALA A 191 -45.34 -4.69 -15.07
CA ALA A 191 -44.55 -5.29 -16.14
C ALA A 191 -43.10 -4.75 -16.17
N PRO A 192 -42.07 -5.57 -16.49
CA PRO A 192 -40.67 -5.12 -16.54
C PRO A 192 -40.44 -3.88 -17.42
N SER A 193 -41.13 -3.78 -18.56
CA SER A 193 -41.05 -2.60 -19.46
C SER A 193 -41.65 -1.34 -18.86
N GLU A 194 -42.63 -1.46 -17.96
CA GLU A 194 -43.22 -0.35 -17.22
C GLU A 194 -42.33 0.06 -16.05
N ILE A 195 -41.71 -0.89 -15.34
CA ILE A 195 -40.70 -0.62 -14.31
C ILE A 195 -39.50 0.13 -14.89
N ALA A 196 -38.96 -0.34 -16.02
CA ALA A 196 -37.84 0.30 -16.71
C ALA A 196 -38.18 1.75 -17.10
N ARG A 197 -39.41 2.00 -17.55
CA ARG A 197 -39.87 3.36 -17.88
C ARG A 197 -40.05 4.24 -16.64
N LEU A 198 -40.66 3.71 -15.58
CA LEU A 198 -40.93 4.45 -14.33
C LEU A 198 -39.65 4.85 -13.61
N LEU A 199 -38.61 4.01 -13.69
CA LEU A 199 -37.32 4.24 -13.05
C LEU A 199 -36.26 4.80 -14.00
N GLU A 200 -36.61 5.04 -15.27
CA GLU A 200 -35.69 5.49 -16.33
C GLU A 200 -34.42 4.61 -16.47
N LEU A 201 -34.62 3.29 -16.45
CA LEU A 201 -33.55 2.29 -16.50
C LEU A 201 -33.51 1.56 -17.85
N ASP A 202 -32.37 0.94 -18.13
CA ASP A 202 -32.24 0.01 -19.25
C ASP A 202 -33.23 -1.17 -19.10
N PRO A 203 -34.13 -1.40 -20.07
CA PRO A 203 -35.05 -2.53 -20.06
C PRO A 203 -34.36 -3.89 -19.90
N ALA A 204 -33.15 -4.07 -20.46
CA ALA A 204 -32.42 -5.33 -20.36
C ALA A 204 -32.03 -5.64 -18.90
N MET A 205 -31.50 -4.64 -18.19
CA MET A 205 -31.14 -4.74 -16.77
C MET A 205 -32.35 -5.07 -15.89
N VAL A 206 -33.48 -4.38 -16.10
CA VAL A 206 -34.71 -4.64 -15.34
C VAL A 206 -35.22 -6.05 -15.61
N GLN A 207 -35.15 -6.52 -16.85
CA GLN A 207 -35.59 -7.85 -17.24
C GLN A 207 -34.72 -8.94 -16.62
N GLU A 208 -33.41 -8.75 -16.57
CA GLU A 208 -32.47 -9.65 -15.89
C GLU A 208 -32.78 -9.78 -14.39
N ILE A 209 -32.97 -8.65 -13.71
CA ILE A 209 -33.32 -8.61 -12.27
C ILE A 209 -34.66 -9.32 -12.00
N CYS A 210 -35.67 -9.13 -12.87
CA CYS A 210 -36.96 -9.80 -12.73
C CYS A 210 -36.88 -11.32 -13.00
N MET A 211 -36.07 -11.75 -13.98
CA MET A 211 -35.90 -13.15 -14.35
C MET A 211 -35.14 -13.97 -13.30
N ALA A 212 -34.22 -13.34 -12.57
CA ALA A 212 -33.49 -13.98 -11.47
C ALA A 212 -34.42 -14.46 -10.34
N ASP A 213 -35.55 -13.78 -10.10
CA ASP A 213 -36.54 -14.17 -9.09
C ASP A 213 -37.50 -15.27 -9.60
N ASP A 214 -37.79 -15.33 -10.91
CA ASP A 214 -38.74 -16.30 -11.48
C ASP A 214 -38.18 -17.74 -11.51
N ASN A 215 -36.85 -17.88 -11.62
CA ASN A 215 -36.16 -19.16 -11.44
C ASN A 215 -36.20 -19.69 -10.00
N GLY A 216 -36.44 -18.83 -9.00
CA GLY A 216 -36.66 -19.23 -7.60
C GLY A 216 -38.08 -19.73 -7.29
N ARG A 217 -39.03 -19.60 -8.23
CA ARG A 217 -40.42 -20.08 -8.10
C ARG A 217 -40.69 -21.44 -8.74
N LYS A 218 -39.75 -21.96 -9.54
CA LYS A 218 -39.91 -23.24 -10.27
C LYS A 218 -39.20 -24.43 -9.59
N GLY A 219 -38.77 -24.29 -8.33
CA GLY A 219 -38.20 -25.34 -7.49
C GLY A 219 -39.15 -25.77 -6.38
#